data_AF-A0A9P5Q714-F1
#
_entry.id   AF-A0A9P5Q714-F1
#
_cell.length_a   1.000
_cell.length_b   1.000
_cell.length_c   1.000
_cell.angle_alpha   90.00
_cell.angle_beta   90.00
_cell.angle_gamma   90.00
#
_symmetry.space_group_name_H-M   'P 1'
#
loop_
_entity.id
_entity.type
_entity.pdbx_description
1 polymer ?
#
loop_
_entity_poly.entity_id
_entity_poly.type
_entity_poly.pdbx_seq_one_letter_code
_entity_poly.pdbx_strand_id
1 'polypeptide(L)' 'MSTMFLHMNPNIFPDPYTFNPDRWLVEDSSQMMLDLAPFSKGPRMRLGLKYLLHV' A
#
# COMPACT_ATOMS: atom_id res chain seq x y z
N MET A 1 -14.72 4.36 5.05
CA MET A 1 -14.15 3.19 4.36
C MET A 1 -12.95 2.71 5.17
N SER A 2 -13.00 1.50 5.73
CA SER A 2 -11.85 0.91 6.44
C SER A 2 -10.72 0.63 5.45
N THR A 3 -9.46 0.94 5.80
CA THR A 3 -8.28 0.69 4.97
C THR A 3 -8.16 -0.78 4.53
N MET A 4 -8.72 -1.70 5.31
CA MET A 4 -8.80 -3.12 4.98
C MET A 4 -9.53 -3.38 3.65
N PHE A 5 -10.64 -2.69 3.38
CA PHE A 5 -11.39 -2.89 2.13
C PHE A 5 -10.60 -2.46 0.89
N LEU A 6 -9.72 -1.48 1.07
CA LEU A 6 -8.92 -0.93 -0.01
C LEU A 6 -7.76 -1.88 -0.37
N HIS A 7 -7.14 -2.51 0.62
CA HIS A 7 -6.11 -3.55 0.42
C HIS A 7 -6.66 -4.88 -0.12
N MET A 8 -7.96 -5.14 0.06
CA MET A 8 -8.62 -6.36 -0.40
C MET A 8 -9.21 -6.23 -1.82
N ASN A 9 -8.99 -5.11 -2.51
CA ASN A 9 -9.52 -4.89 -3.85
C ASN A 9 -8.70 -5.70 -4.89
N PRO A 10 -9.27 -6.74 -5.52
CA PRO A 10 -8.55 -7.58 -6.48
C PRO A 10 -8.17 -6.84 -7.77
N ASN A 11 -8.83 -5.72 -8.09
CA ASN A 11 -8.49 -4.91 -9.25
C ASN A 11 -7.16 -4.16 -9.08
N ILE A 12 -6.71 -3.98 -7.83
CA ILE A 12 -5.52 -3.20 -7.49
C ILE A 12 -4.45 -4.11 -6.89
N PHE A 13 -4.85 -5.06 -6.03
CA PHE A 13 -3.98 -6.06 -5.44
C PHE A 13 -4.38 -7.45 -5.97
N PRO A 14 -3.71 -7.98 -7.01
CA PRO A 14 -3.94 -9.34 -7.49
C PRO A 14 -3.70 -10.34 -6.35
N ASP A 15 -4.58 -11.30 -6.15
CA ASP A 15 -4.52 -12.25 -5.03
C ASP A 15 -4.31 -11.56 -3.66
N PRO A 16 -5.27 -10.74 -3.19
CA PRO A 16 -5.06 -9.88 -2.01
C PRO A 16 -4.90 -10.66 -0.70
N TYR A 17 -5.35 -11.92 -0.68
CA TYR A 17 -5.20 -12.83 0.47
C TYR A 17 -3.84 -13.54 0.50
N THR A 18 -3.04 -13.42 -0.56
CA THR A 18 -1.73 -14.06 -0.67
C THR A 18 -0.63 -13.07 -0.33
N PHE A 19 0.17 -13.40 0.70
CA PHE A 19 1.41 -12.68 0.97
C PHE A 19 2.44 -12.97 -0.13
N ASN A 20 2.50 -12.06 -1.10
CA ASN A 20 3.46 -12.11 -2.21
C ASN A 20 4.27 -10.80 -2.21
N PRO A 21 5.54 -10.79 -1.76
CA PRO A 21 6.38 -9.59 -1.79
C PRO A 21 6.82 -9.20 -3.22
N ASP A 22 6.86 -10.15 -4.15
CA ASP A 22 7.31 -9.92 -5.54
C ASP A 22 6.35 -9.02 -6.32
N ARG A 23 5.12 -8.82 -5.82
CA ARG A 23 4.12 -7.89 -6.39
C ARG A 23 4.59 -6.43 -6.44
N TRP A 24 5.66 -6.07 -5.73
CA TRP A 24 6.24 -4.73 -5.73
C TRP A 24 7.46 -4.60 -6.65
N LEU A 25 7.88 -5.69 -7.29
CA LEU A 25 9.04 -5.74 -8.20
C LEU A 25 8.65 -5.52 -9.67
N VAL A 26 7.36 -5.27 -9.95
CA VAL A 26 6.85 -4.95 -11.29
C VAL A 26 7.24 -3.55 -11.73
N GLU A 27 7.41 -3.36 -13.04
CA GLU A 27 7.76 -2.06 -13.65
C GLU A 27 6.75 -0.96 -13.32
N ASP A 28 5.46 -1.31 -13.19
CA ASP A 28 4.41 -0.38 -12.79
C ASP A 28 3.70 -0.84 -11.52
N SER A 29 4.08 -0.24 -10.40
CA SER A 29 3.41 -0.39 -9.09
C SER A 29 2.62 0.86 -8.69
N SER A 30 2.38 1.79 -9.62
CA SER A 30 1.87 3.13 -9.30
C SER A 30 0.47 3.10 -8.68
N GLN A 31 -0.45 2.30 -9.25
CA GLN A 31 -1.80 2.12 -8.70
C GLN A 31 -1.80 1.49 -7.31
N MET A 32 -0.96 0.46 -7.11
CA MET A 32 -0.81 -0.19 -5.80
C MET A 32 -0.23 0.77 -4.75
N MET A 33 0.72 1.64 -5.12
CA MET A 33 1.27 2.67 -4.24
C MET A 33 0.24 3.74 -3.89
N LEU A 34 -0.57 4.18 -4.87
CA LEU A 34 -1.66 5.11 -4.68
C LEU A 34 -2.75 4.60 -3.76
N ASP A 35 -2.85 3.29 -3.58
CA ASP A 35 -3.80 2.62 -2.69
C ASP A 35 -3.15 2.07 -1.42
N LEU A 36 -1.83 1.88 -1.37
CA LEU A 36 -1.09 1.49 -0.17
C LEU A 36 -1.23 2.52 0.98
N ALA A 37 -2.07 2.25 1.99
CA ALA A 37 -2.32 3.13 3.14
C ALA A 37 -2.04 2.50 4.52
N PRO A 38 -0.86 1.88 4.76
CA PRO A 38 -0.54 1.18 6.01
C PRO A 38 -0.47 2.10 7.23
N PHE A 39 -0.28 3.41 7.01
CA PHE A 39 -0.15 4.43 8.07
C PHE A 39 -1.21 5.53 7.96
N SER A 40 -2.36 5.20 7.37
CA SER A 40 -3.36 6.16 6.90
C SER A 40 -2.83 7.05 5.76
N LYS A 41 -3.71 7.86 5.16
CA LYS A 41 -3.38 8.82 4.10
C LYS A 41 -3.92 10.20 4.45
N GLY A 42 -3.22 11.24 4.00
CA GLY A 42 -3.60 12.63 4.18
C GLY A 42 -2.76 13.38 5.22
N PRO A 43 -3.17 14.61 5.60
CA PRO A 43 -2.35 15.53 6.41
C PRO A 43 -2.08 15.05 7.85
N ARG A 44 -2.76 13.98 8.30
CA ARG A 44 -2.55 13.35 9.60
C ARG A 44 -1.81 12.01 9.52
N MET A 45 -1.22 11.69 8.36
CA MET A 45 -0.37 10.51 8.21
C MET A 45 0.82 10.58 9.18
N ARG A 46 1.23 9.45 9.75
CA ARG A 46 2.27 9.40 10.80
C ARG A 46 3.55 10.13 10.34
N LEU A 47 3.96 11.16 11.08
CA LEU A 47 5.18 11.95 10.86
C LEU A 47 6.45 11.09 10.70
N GLY A 48 6.48 9.92 11.36
CA GLY A 48 7.60 8.98 11.32
C GLY A 48 7.80 8.22 10.01
N LEU A 49 6.85 8.27 9.07
CA LEU A 49 6.96 7.51 7.81
C LEU A 49 8.16 7.94 6.96
N LYS A 50 8.47 9.24 6.94
CA LYS A 50 9.65 9.78 6.26
C LYS A 50 10.97 9.25 6.83
N TYR A 51 11.03 8.99 8.12
CA TYR A 51 12.25 8.51 8.78
C TYR A 51 12.39 6.98 8.71
N LEU A 52 11.27 6.24 8.59
CA LEU A 52 11.25 4.78 8.47
C LEU A 52 11.61 4.28 7.07
N LEU A 53 11.30 5.03 6.01
CA LEU A 53 11.60 4.67 4.62
C LEU A 53 13.00 5.11 4.15
N HIS A 54 13.78 5.75 5.02
CA HIS A 54 15.12 6.26 4.73
C HIS A 54 16.24 5.31 5.23
N VAL A 55 16.02 4.00 5.11
CA VAL A 55 17.03 2.96 5.39
C VAL A 55 17.33 2.21 4.11
#